data_AF-A0AA37SRY7-F1
#
_entry.id   AF-A0AA37SRY7-F1
#
_cell.length_a   1.000
_cell.length_b   1.000
_cell.length_c   1.000
_cell.angle_alpha   90.00
_cell.angle_beta   90.00
_cell.angle_gamma   90.00
#
_symmetry.space_group_name_H-M   'P 1'
#
loop_
_entity.id
_entity.type
_entity.pdbx_description
1 polymer ?
#
loop_
_entity_poly.entity_id
_entity_poly.type
_entity_poly.pdbx_seq_one_letter_code
_entity_poly.pdbx_strand_id
1 'polypeptide(L)'
;MEELISLIDLLSKQKLHQIEVVDELDDSENLLSKLYNEINNGKITDEKSATISLYGSLEHISRLKKLKNRLYNKLINSIFFIDQSNSLYSDSLTAAKNAFKNYSAIRLLIGSRKRGVAIDLAHKTFKVSKKYGFTDLNYLLTSILTDHYVAIAFDKTKYKKYKKFKNYYLKAMIAENDIQELQAIFNMDLSKSSSGLNEKELHEHAENIKTIRKTQKEIHTYRYNLYAYLYQINFFLETRKYTELITLADEALHFFKKQGINSMDAELMIKIRAGLAYFMLKDYKSAENNFITLNKISRPYTTNWHSTYNYLSSLYINTERYHDTYDILSIVFNSPNFEKAHPILVQLFKIKEAYFHFLIELGKIDPSKSKEKPLRKFRLGRFLNETPIFSKDKRGVNISILIIQMILLVQNKKHGEIIDKLDALNMYSHRYLRSDNTFRSNCFIKMLAKLPDADYHPIRWERYVKKYRQRLEEHPFELSYHNIDLEVIPFETLYELVLEMLKK
;
A
#
# COMPACT_ATOMS: atom_id res chain seq x y z
N MET A 1 -19.68 -18.43 -3.42
CA MET A 1 -19.08 -18.87 -4.70
C MET A 1 -17.72 -18.25 -4.92
N GLU A 2 -17.55 -16.97 -4.61
CA GLU A 2 -16.28 -16.24 -4.71
C GLU A 2 -15.06 -16.99 -4.17
N GLU A 3 -15.19 -17.64 -3.00
CA GLU A 3 -14.10 -18.45 -2.42
C GLU A 3 -13.63 -19.59 -3.33
N LEU A 4 -14.57 -20.33 -3.94
CA LEU A 4 -14.24 -21.42 -4.86
C LEU A 4 -13.65 -20.88 -6.16
N ILE A 5 -14.21 -19.79 -6.68
CA ILE A 5 -13.69 -19.11 -7.88
C ILE A 5 -12.24 -18.69 -7.65
N SER A 6 -11.94 -18.07 -6.50
CA SER A 6 -10.60 -17.64 -6.11
C SER A 6 -9.62 -18.82 -5.97
N LEU A 7 -10.05 -19.91 -5.31
CA LEU A 7 -9.22 -21.12 -5.18
C LEU A 7 -8.93 -21.78 -6.54
N ILE A 8 -9.93 -21.87 -7.41
CA ILE A 8 -9.78 -22.46 -8.75
C ILE A 8 -8.89 -21.59 -9.64
N ASP A 9 -9.03 -20.27 -9.59
CA ASP A 9 -8.15 -19.33 -10.30
C ASP A 9 -6.68 -19.46 -9.86
N LEU A 10 -6.43 -19.61 -8.55
CA LEU A 10 -5.08 -19.85 -8.02
C LEU A 10 -4.48 -21.16 -8.55
N LEU A 11 -5.26 -22.25 -8.46
CA LEU A 11 -4.81 -23.61 -8.76
C LEU A 11 -4.65 -23.83 -10.29
N SER A 12 -5.55 -23.29 -11.11
CA SER A 12 -5.46 -23.38 -12.58
C SER A 12 -4.23 -22.64 -13.15
N LYS A 13 -3.88 -21.47 -12.60
CA LYS A 13 -2.70 -20.69 -13.02
C LYS A 13 -1.37 -21.39 -12.77
N GLN A 14 -1.33 -22.33 -11.83
CA GLN A 14 -0.11 -23.02 -11.42
C GLN A 14 0.14 -24.33 -12.17
N LYS A 15 -0.59 -24.59 -13.27
CA LYS A 15 -0.42 -25.77 -14.16
C LYS A 15 -0.38 -27.09 -13.38
N LEU A 16 -1.39 -27.32 -12.57
CA LEU A 16 -1.54 -28.49 -11.70
C LEU A 16 -1.96 -29.77 -12.44
N HIS A 17 -1.41 -30.05 -13.62
CA HIS A 17 -1.64 -31.32 -14.32
C HIS A 17 -0.98 -32.54 -13.62
N GLN A 18 -0.46 -32.38 -12.40
CA GLN A 18 0.32 -33.39 -11.67
C GLN A 18 -0.20 -33.72 -10.26
N ILE A 19 -1.39 -33.23 -9.86
CA ILE A 19 -1.99 -33.62 -8.58
C ILE A 19 -2.91 -34.82 -8.81
N GLU A 20 -2.86 -35.82 -7.93
CA GLU A 20 -3.82 -36.95 -7.76
C GLU A 20 -5.32 -36.52 -7.67
N VAL A 21 -5.62 -35.23 -7.78
CA VAL A 21 -6.96 -34.65 -7.88
C VAL A 21 -7.52 -34.81 -9.30
N VAL A 22 -6.67 -35.10 -10.30
CA VAL A 22 -7.09 -35.34 -11.70
C VAL A 22 -7.74 -36.71 -11.88
N ASP A 23 -7.31 -37.76 -11.18
CA ASP A 23 -7.83 -39.13 -11.42
C ASP A 23 -9.33 -39.28 -11.10
N GLU A 24 -9.91 -38.45 -10.22
CA GLU A 24 -11.37 -38.42 -9.95
C GLU A 24 -12.10 -37.25 -10.63
N LEU A 25 -11.39 -36.30 -11.25
CA LEU A 25 -11.97 -35.14 -11.94
C LEU A 25 -12.06 -35.32 -13.46
N ASP A 26 -11.40 -36.34 -14.03
CA ASP A 26 -11.52 -36.72 -15.44
C ASP A 26 -12.86 -37.41 -15.77
N ASP A 27 -13.60 -37.86 -14.76
CA ASP A 27 -14.95 -38.36 -14.95
C ASP A 27 -15.95 -37.19 -15.11
N SER A 28 -16.21 -36.84 -16.37
CA SER A 28 -17.08 -35.73 -16.76
C SER A 28 -18.55 -35.89 -16.29
N GLU A 29 -18.96 -37.10 -15.88
CA GLU A 29 -20.30 -37.35 -15.34
C GLU A 29 -20.42 -36.98 -13.85
N ASN A 30 -19.30 -36.81 -13.14
CA ASN A 30 -19.33 -36.43 -11.73
C ASN A 30 -19.68 -34.94 -11.56
N LEU A 31 -20.74 -34.65 -10.81
CA LEU A 31 -21.18 -33.28 -10.49
C LEU A 31 -20.07 -32.41 -9.89
N LEU A 32 -19.12 -33.02 -9.17
CA LEU A 32 -17.98 -32.31 -8.59
C LEU A 32 -17.01 -31.80 -9.67
N SER A 33 -16.71 -32.62 -10.68
CA SER A 33 -15.90 -32.28 -11.85
C SER A 33 -16.58 -31.23 -12.71
N LYS A 34 -17.89 -31.40 -12.93
CA LYS A 34 -18.70 -30.42 -13.64
C LYS A 34 -18.69 -29.05 -12.94
N LEU A 35 -18.86 -29.01 -11.62
CA LEU A 35 -18.77 -27.76 -10.85
C LEU A 35 -17.39 -27.09 -10.99
N TYR A 36 -16.30 -27.86 -10.88
CA TYR A 36 -14.94 -27.34 -11.05
C TYR A 36 -14.72 -26.75 -12.46
N ASN A 37 -15.04 -27.52 -13.49
CA ASN A 37 -14.83 -27.13 -14.89
C ASN A 37 -15.69 -25.93 -15.29
N GLU A 38 -16.94 -25.87 -14.84
CA GLU A 38 -17.83 -24.75 -15.15
C GLU A 38 -17.43 -23.46 -14.43
N ILE A 39 -16.87 -23.55 -13.21
CA ILE A 39 -16.26 -22.38 -12.55
C ILE A 39 -15.00 -21.95 -13.29
N ASN A 40 -14.10 -22.90 -13.60
CA ASN A 40 -12.82 -22.60 -14.27
C ASN A 40 -13.02 -21.94 -15.65
N ASN A 41 -14.06 -22.37 -16.37
CA ASN A 41 -14.44 -21.81 -17.66
C ASN A 41 -15.30 -20.53 -17.56
N GLY A 42 -15.56 -20.03 -16.35
CA GLY A 42 -16.33 -18.81 -16.11
C GLY A 42 -17.84 -18.92 -16.38
N LYS A 43 -18.38 -20.14 -16.53
CA LYS A 43 -19.82 -20.37 -16.74
C LYS A 43 -20.63 -20.23 -15.46
N ILE A 44 -20.04 -20.59 -14.32
CA ILE A 44 -20.64 -20.41 -12.99
C ILE A 44 -19.96 -19.23 -12.29
N THR A 45 -20.74 -18.20 -11.97
CA THR A 45 -20.28 -17.02 -11.23
C THR A 45 -21.00 -16.84 -9.89
N ASP A 46 -22.18 -17.46 -9.71
CA ASP A 46 -22.99 -17.34 -8.52
C ASP A 46 -23.69 -18.67 -8.15
N GLU A 47 -24.37 -18.70 -7.00
CA GLU A 47 -25.01 -19.92 -6.52
C GLU A 47 -26.25 -20.32 -7.33
N LYS A 48 -26.92 -19.35 -7.96
CA LYS A 48 -28.13 -19.60 -8.75
C LYS A 48 -27.76 -20.30 -10.05
N SER A 49 -26.79 -19.75 -10.78
CA SER A 49 -26.18 -20.35 -11.98
C SER A 49 -25.60 -21.74 -11.68
N ALA A 50 -24.90 -21.90 -10.56
CA ALA A 50 -24.38 -23.21 -10.13
C ALA A 50 -25.50 -24.24 -9.90
N THR A 51 -26.56 -23.87 -9.18
CA THR A 51 -27.64 -24.80 -8.83
C THR A 51 -28.42 -25.22 -10.08
N ILE A 52 -28.74 -24.26 -10.96
CA ILE A 52 -29.46 -24.54 -12.21
C ILE A 52 -28.60 -25.41 -13.14
N SER A 53 -27.32 -25.09 -13.32
CA SER A 53 -26.43 -25.84 -14.23
C SER A 53 -26.21 -27.29 -13.80
N LEU A 54 -26.12 -27.53 -12.48
CA LEU A 54 -25.80 -28.84 -11.92
C LEU A 54 -27.03 -29.70 -11.62
N TYR A 55 -28.15 -29.09 -11.23
CA TYR A 55 -29.34 -29.81 -10.74
C TYR A 55 -30.64 -29.47 -11.48
N GLY A 56 -30.62 -28.55 -12.44
CA GLY A 56 -31.79 -28.17 -13.25
C GLY A 56 -32.85 -27.33 -12.52
N SER A 57 -32.79 -27.19 -11.20
CA SER A 57 -33.76 -26.45 -10.39
C SER A 57 -33.13 -25.79 -9.16
N LEU A 58 -33.61 -24.60 -8.81
CA LEU A 58 -33.20 -23.86 -7.60
C LEU A 58 -33.61 -24.54 -6.28
N GLU A 59 -34.55 -25.48 -6.32
CA GLU A 59 -35.00 -26.25 -5.14
C GLU A 59 -33.89 -27.13 -4.53
N HIS A 60 -32.81 -27.36 -5.28
CA HIS A 60 -31.68 -28.19 -4.88
C HIS A 60 -30.48 -27.39 -4.32
N ILE A 61 -30.68 -26.13 -3.93
CA ILE A 61 -29.62 -25.28 -3.38
C ILE A 61 -28.93 -25.90 -2.13
N SER A 62 -29.67 -26.70 -1.35
CA SER A 62 -29.14 -27.44 -0.20
C SER A 62 -28.15 -28.56 -0.60
N ARG A 63 -28.36 -29.20 -1.77
CA ARG A 63 -27.46 -30.22 -2.34
C ARG A 63 -26.18 -29.57 -2.85
N LEU A 64 -26.28 -28.39 -3.47
CA LEU A 64 -25.12 -27.60 -3.88
C LEU A 64 -24.17 -27.28 -2.70
N LYS A 65 -24.71 -26.98 -1.51
CA LYS A 65 -23.88 -26.70 -0.32
C LYS A 65 -22.95 -27.87 0.04
N LYS A 66 -23.44 -29.11 -0.03
CA LYS A 66 -22.62 -30.31 0.22
C LYS A 66 -21.54 -30.48 -0.86
N LEU A 67 -21.90 -30.26 -2.12
CA LEU A 67 -20.97 -30.35 -3.25
C LEU A 67 -19.86 -29.30 -3.17
N LYS A 68 -20.22 -28.05 -2.86
CA LYS A 68 -19.28 -26.95 -2.61
C LYS A 68 -18.30 -27.29 -1.50
N ASN A 69 -18.77 -27.81 -0.36
CA ASN A 69 -17.90 -28.20 0.75
C ASN A 69 -16.93 -29.32 0.37
N ARG A 70 -17.39 -30.33 -0.39
CA ARG A 70 -16.52 -31.40 -0.89
C ARG A 70 -15.44 -30.85 -1.84
N LEU A 71 -15.83 -30.00 -2.78
CA LEU A 71 -14.90 -29.38 -3.72
C LEU A 71 -13.90 -28.48 -2.97
N TYR A 72 -14.38 -27.64 -2.05
CA TYR A 72 -13.54 -26.80 -1.19
C TYR A 72 -12.48 -27.62 -0.46
N ASN A 73 -12.87 -28.69 0.25
CA ASN A 73 -11.94 -29.54 0.99
C ASN A 73 -10.88 -30.16 0.06
N LYS A 74 -11.27 -30.62 -1.13
CA LYS A 74 -10.33 -31.15 -2.13
C LYS A 74 -9.36 -30.07 -2.62
N LEU A 75 -9.84 -28.88 -2.97
CA LEU A 75 -9.00 -27.77 -3.41
C LEU A 75 -8.02 -27.33 -2.32
N ILE A 76 -8.44 -27.29 -1.05
CA ILE A 76 -7.55 -26.98 0.09
C ILE A 76 -6.44 -28.03 0.23
N ASN A 77 -6.77 -29.33 0.13
CA ASN A 77 -5.75 -30.38 0.17
C ASN A 77 -4.78 -30.29 -1.02
N SER A 78 -5.28 -29.83 -2.18
CA SER A 78 -4.49 -29.64 -3.40
C SER A 78 -3.39 -28.58 -3.26
N ILE A 79 -3.56 -27.60 -2.34
CA ILE A 79 -2.59 -26.51 -2.12
C ILE A 79 -1.20 -27.06 -1.77
N PHE A 80 -1.11 -28.20 -1.07
CA PHE A 80 0.18 -28.79 -0.69
C PHE A 80 0.98 -29.38 -1.87
N PHE A 81 0.35 -29.54 -3.03
CA PHE A 81 0.95 -30.15 -4.23
C PHE A 81 1.27 -29.13 -5.33
N ILE A 82 1.05 -27.84 -5.08
CA ILE A 82 1.45 -26.76 -6.00
C ILE A 82 2.93 -26.86 -6.34
N ASP A 83 3.24 -26.94 -7.64
CA ASP A 83 4.62 -26.97 -8.14
C ASP A 83 5.38 -25.70 -7.72
N GLN A 84 6.52 -25.95 -7.08
CA GLN A 84 7.34 -25.00 -6.35
C GLN A 84 8.46 -24.42 -7.24
N SER A 85 8.64 -24.96 -8.45
CA SER A 85 9.69 -24.58 -9.40
C SER A 85 9.34 -23.36 -10.25
N ASN A 86 8.13 -22.80 -10.11
CA ASN A 86 7.69 -21.64 -10.88
C ASN A 86 8.58 -20.42 -10.62
N SER A 87 9.20 -19.89 -11.69
CA SER A 87 10.13 -18.75 -11.68
C SER A 87 9.52 -17.41 -11.22
N LEU A 88 8.24 -17.40 -10.84
CA LEU A 88 7.48 -16.23 -10.40
C LEU A 88 7.61 -15.96 -8.89
N TYR A 89 8.15 -16.91 -8.11
CA TYR A 89 8.29 -16.77 -6.66
C TYR A 89 9.70 -16.31 -6.28
N SER A 90 9.79 -15.44 -5.27
CA SER A 90 11.07 -15.13 -4.63
C SER A 90 11.57 -16.35 -3.85
N ASP A 91 12.90 -16.52 -3.78
CA ASP A 91 13.54 -17.62 -3.04
C ASP A 91 13.02 -17.75 -1.61
N SER A 92 12.71 -16.62 -0.96
CA SER A 92 12.16 -16.57 0.40
C SER A 92 10.74 -17.14 0.49
N LEU A 93 9.88 -16.85 -0.50
CA LEU A 93 8.50 -17.35 -0.50
C LEU A 93 8.46 -18.85 -0.78
N THR A 94 9.31 -19.33 -1.70
CA THR A 94 9.48 -20.77 -1.94
C THR A 94 10.02 -21.48 -0.70
N ALA A 95 11.02 -20.89 -0.03
CA ALA A 95 11.55 -21.43 1.23
C ALA A 95 10.49 -21.48 2.33
N ALA A 96 9.66 -20.44 2.48
CA ALA A 96 8.58 -20.41 3.47
C ALA A 96 7.58 -21.55 3.23
N LYS A 97 7.05 -21.67 2.01
CA LYS A 97 6.11 -22.74 1.63
C LYS A 97 6.67 -24.12 1.95
N ASN A 98 7.92 -24.37 1.57
CA ASN A 98 8.59 -25.66 1.79
C ASN A 98 8.80 -25.96 3.26
N ALA A 99 9.19 -24.95 4.03
CA ALA A 99 9.43 -25.11 5.45
C ALA A 99 8.14 -25.43 6.22
N PHE A 100 7.03 -24.75 5.91
CA PHE A 100 5.72 -25.06 6.50
C PHE A 100 5.19 -26.44 6.07
N LYS A 101 5.32 -26.81 4.78
CA LYS A 101 4.97 -28.16 4.30
C LYS A 101 5.75 -29.24 5.05
N ASN A 102 7.06 -29.07 5.18
CA ASN A 102 7.91 -30.01 5.91
C ASN A 102 7.53 -30.08 7.39
N TYR A 103 7.18 -28.96 8.03
CA TYR A 103 6.72 -28.97 9.41
C TYR A 103 5.42 -29.76 9.61
N SER A 104 4.44 -29.60 8.71
CA SER A 104 3.24 -30.43 8.71
C SER A 104 3.59 -31.92 8.58
N ALA A 105 4.48 -32.28 7.64
CA ALA A 105 4.95 -33.66 7.48
C ALA A 105 5.67 -34.19 8.73
N ILE A 106 6.52 -33.38 9.37
CA ILE A 106 7.20 -33.73 10.64
C ILE A 106 6.17 -34.08 11.72
N ARG A 107 5.12 -33.28 11.87
CA ARG A 107 4.06 -33.51 12.87
C ARG A 107 3.30 -34.80 12.60
N LEU A 108 2.95 -35.08 11.35
CA LEU A 108 2.30 -36.33 10.95
C LEU A 108 3.21 -37.54 11.21
N LEU A 109 4.48 -37.49 10.80
CA LEU A 109 5.45 -38.57 11.01
C LEU A 109 5.68 -38.86 12.50
N ILE A 110 5.74 -37.84 13.35
CA ILE A 110 5.82 -38.01 14.81
C ILE A 110 4.56 -38.73 15.33
N GLY A 111 3.37 -38.30 14.91
CA GLY A 111 2.10 -38.93 15.28
C GLY A 111 2.01 -40.39 14.84
N SER A 112 2.54 -40.71 13.65
CA SER A 112 2.60 -42.07 13.09
C SER A 112 3.78 -42.90 13.60
N ARG A 113 4.45 -42.48 14.69
CA ARG A 113 5.61 -43.17 15.31
C ARG A 113 6.84 -43.34 14.39
N LYS A 114 6.94 -42.61 13.28
CA LYS A 114 8.10 -42.62 12.36
C LYS A 114 9.11 -41.53 12.73
N ARG A 115 9.59 -41.56 13.99
CA ARG A 115 10.30 -40.42 14.59
C ARG A 115 11.69 -40.17 14.00
N GLY A 116 12.45 -41.20 13.60
CA GLY A 116 13.77 -41.01 12.97
C GLY A 116 13.71 -40.11 11.74
N VAL A 117 12.84 -40.45 10.78
CA VAL A 117 12.60 -39.67 9.56
C VAL A 117 12.14 -38.25 9.89
N ALA A 118 11.25 -38.10 10.89
CA ALA A 118 10.75 -36.80 11.30
C ALA A 118 11.86 -35.89 11.85
N ILE A 119 12.80 -36.43 12.63
CA ILE A 119 13.91 -35.65 13.22
C ILE A 119 14.92 -35.24 12.16
N ASP A 120 15.24 -36.11 11.19
CA ASP A 120 16.11 -35.75 10.06
C ASP A 120 15.50 -34.62 9.22
N LEU A 121 14.20 -34.71 8.93
CA LEU A 121 13.46 -33.66 8.25
C LEU A 121 13.41 -32.36 9.08
N ALA A 122 13.28 -32.46 10.41
CA ALA A 122 13.30 -31.31 11.31
C ALA A 122 14.65 -30.56 11.29
N HIS A 123 15.79 -31.27 11.25
CA HIS A 123 17.11 -30.63 11.11
C HIS A 123 17.25 -29.88 9.79
N LYS A 124 16.90 -30.54 8.67
CA LYS A 124 16.96 -29.93 7.33
C LYS A 124 16.08 -28.69 7.26
N THR A 125 14.85 -28.80 7.76
CA THR A 125 13.87 -27.71 7.77
C THR A 125 14.32 -26.56 8.67
N PHE A 126 14.90 -26.86 9.85
CA PHE A 126 15.42 -25.83 10.75
C PHE A 126 16.57 -25.04 10.13
N LYS A 127 17.46 -25.69 9.37
CA LYS A 127 18.55 -25.01 8.66
C LYS A 127 18.01 -23.97 7.66
N VAL A 128 16.99 -24.35 6.88
CA VAL A 128 16.34 -23.46 5.90
C VAL A 128 15.57 -22.35 6.63
N SER A 129 14.73 -22.72 7.59
CA SER A 129 13.92 -21.79 8.40
C SER A 129 14.78 -20.74 9.12
N LYS A 130 15.94 -21.14 9.64
CA LYS A 130 16.90 -20.24 10.27
C LYS A 130 17.54 -19.29 9.27
N LYS A 131 17.91 -19.78 8.07
CA LYS A 131 18.50 -18.95 7.00
C LYS A 131 17.56 -17.82 6.59
N TYR A 132 16.27 -18.09 6.46
CA TYR A 132 15.26 -17.11 6.03
C TYR A 132 14.56 -16.38 7.19
N GLY A 133 14.92 -16.69 8.45
CA GLY A 133 14.44 -15.95 9.61
C GLY A 133 12.97 -16.21 10.01
N PHE A 134 12.43 -17.41 9.78
CA PHE A 134 11.07 -17.77 10.20
C PHE A 134 11.03 -18.06 11.72
N THR A 135 10.88 -17.03 12.54
CA THR A 135 11.00 -17.07 14.01
C THR A 135 10.06 -18.10 14.67
N ASP A 136 8.80 -18.12 14.26
CA ASP A 136 7.77 -19.05 14.71
C ASP A 136 8.14 -20.51 14.42
N LEU A 137 8.52 -20.79 13.17
CA LEU A 137 8.90 -22.12 12.74
C LEU A 137 10.21 -22.58 13.40
N ASN A 138 11.14 -21.65 13.60
CA ASN A 138 12.37 -21.91 14.37
C ASN A 138 12.06 -22.32 15.81
N TYR A 139 11.11 -21.66 16.49
CA TYR A 139 10.65 -22.08 17.81
C TYR A 139 10.05 -23.49 17.79
N LEU A 140 9.12 -23.75 16.87
CA LEU A 140 8.41 -25.04 16.78
C LEU A 140 9.39 -26.20 16.53
N LEU A 141 10.29 -26.05 15.56
CA LEU A 141 11.29 -27.08 15.20
C LEU A 141 12.30 -27.29 16.34
N THR A 142 12.76 -26.22 16.98
CA THR A 142 13.71 -26.34 18.09
C THR A 142 13.07 -26.94 19.33
N SER A 143 11.76 -26.76 19.55
CA SER A 143 11.03 -27.50 20.59
C SER A 143 11.02 -29.00 20.31
N ILE A 144 10.63 -29.41 19.10
CA ILE A 144 10.63 -30.83 18.71
C ILE A 144 12.01 -31.47 18.92
N LEU A 145 13.07 -30.79 18.49
CA LEU A 145 14.44 -31.27 18.62
C LEU A 145 14.89 -31.31 20.09
N THR A 146 14.53 -30.31 20.90
CA THR A 146 14.83 -30.30 22.34
C THR A 146 14.18 -31.49 23.04
N ASP A 147 12.89 -31.73 22.77
CA ASP A 147 12.11 -32.81 23.39
C ASP A 147 12.63 -34.19 22.94
N HIS A 148 13.10 -34.31 21.70
CA HIS A 148 13.75 -35.52 21.21
C HIS A 148 15.06 -35.85 21.95
N TYR A 149 15.95 -34.86 22.09
CA TYR A 149 17.27 -35.07 22.68
C TYR A 149 17.30 -35.10 24.21
N VAL A 150 16.18 -34.82 24.88
CA VAL A 150 16.04 -35.01 26.33
C VAL A 150 15.37 -36.34 26.68
N ALA A 151 14.33 -36.74 25.96
CA ALA A 151 13.45 -37.83 26.40
C ALA A 151 13.60 -39.14 25.60
N ILE A 152 14.17 -39.12 24.39
CA ILE A 152 14.09 -40.28 23.48
C ILE A 152 15.45 -40.71 22.95
N ALA A 153 16.26 -39.78 22.45
CA ALA A 153 17.63 -40.07 22.03
C ALA A 153 18.56 -39.14 22.80
N PHE A 154 18.79 -39.45 24.07
CA PHE A 154 19.49 -38.54 24.99
C PHE A 154 20.85 -38.11 24.43
N ASP A 155 21.00 -36.80 24.22
CA ASP A 155 22.25 -36.17 23.80
C ASP A 155 22.35 -34.81 24.50
N LYS A 156 23.15 -34.76 25.57
CA LYS A 156 23.28 -33.58 26.43
C LYS A 156 23.73 -32.33 25.66
N THR A 157 24.60 -32.50 24.67
CA THR A 157 25.15 -31.39 23.88
C THR A 157 24.10 -30.83 22.93
N LYS A 158 23.41 -31.70 22.19
CA LYS A 158 22.33 -31.28 21.30
C LYS A 158 21.14 -30.73 22.08
N TYR A 159 20.76 -31.34 23.20
CA TYR A 159 19.73 -30.82 24.10
C TYR A 159 20.04 -29.38 24.52
N LYS A 160 21.23 -29.11 25.07
CA LYS A 160 21.62 -27.75 25.48
C LYS A 160 21.58 -26.76 24.32
N LYS A 161 22.07 -27.17 23.14
CA LYS A 161 22.04 -26.36 21.92
C LYS A 161 20.62 -25.98 21.51
N TYR A 162 19.72 -26.95 21.37
CA TYR A 162 18.35 -26.70 20.92
C TYR A 162 17.49 -26.03 22.00
N LYS A 163 17.73 -26.29 23.29
CA LYS A 163 17.11 -25.54 24.39
C LYS A 163 17.46 -24.06 24.33
N LYS A 164 18.72 -23.71 24.07
CA LYS A 164 19.15 -22.31 23.88
C LYS A 164 18.41 -21.66 22.72
N PHE A 165 18.30 -22.34 21.57
CA PHE A 165 17.54 -21.82 20.44
C PHE A 165 16.04 -21.70 20.75
N LYS A 166 15.42 -22.71 21.35
CA LYS A 166 14.01 -22.69 21.77
C LYS A 166 13.70 -21.48 22.63
N ASN A 167 14.50 -21.24 23.67
CA ASN A 167 14.31 -20.11 24.57
C ASN A 167 14.49 -18.76 23.87
N TYR A 168 15.50 -18.64 23.00
CA TYR A 168 15.72 -17.43 22.21
C TYR A 168 14.53 -17.14 21.28
N TYR A 169 14.09 -18.13 20.50
CA TYR A 169 13.01 -17.94 19.53
C TYR A 169 11.65 -17.73 20.20
N LEU A 170 11.40 -18.32 21.38
CA LEU A 170 10.22 -18.00 22.17
C LEU A 170 10.21 -16.52 22.59
N LYS A 171 11.33 -16.03 23.13
CA LYS A 171 11.48 -14.63 23.52
C LYS A 171 11.34 -13.69 22.31
N ALA A 172 11.96 -14.04 21.18
CA ALA A 172 11.87 -13.27 19.95
C ALA A 172 10.45 -13.22 19.40
N MET A 173 9.70 -14.33 19.44
CA MET A 173 8.32 -14.39 18.98
C MET A 173 7.39 -13.51 19.82
N ILE A 174 7.59 -13.47 21.14
CA ILE A 174 6.87 -12.53 22.04
C ILE A 174 7.19 -11.10 21.63
N ALA A 175 8.47 -10.74 21.53
CA ALA A 175 8.89 -9.40 21.14
C ALA A 175 8.38 -8.97 19.75
N GLU A 176 8.31 -9.93 18.80
CA GLU A 176 7.74 -9.71 17.46
C GLU A 176 6.24 -9.41 17.50
N ASN A 177 5.50 -10.01 18.42
CA ASN A 177 4.08 -9.69 18.61
C ASN A 177 3.91 -8.34 19.30
N ASP A 178 4.68 -8.07 20.36
CA ASP A 178 4.61 -6.81 21.11
C ASP A 178 4.88 -5.60 20.20
N ILE A 179 5.88 -5.67 19.30
CA ILE A 179 6.16 -4.56 18.38
C ILE A 179 5.07 -4.37 17.31
N GLN A 180 4.40 -5.43 16.90
CA GLN A 180 3.26 -5.33 15.97
C GLN A 180 2.06 -4.70 16.65
N GLU A 181 1.81 -5.03 17.92
CA GLU A 181 0.77 -4.39 18.73
C GLU A 181 1.06 -2.90 18.91
N LEU A 182 2.31 -2.54 19.24
CA LEU A 182 2.73 -1.14 19.31
C LEU A 182 2.49 -0.40 17.98
N GLN A 183 2.82 -1.02 16.84
CA GLN A 183 2.51 -0.43 15.53
C GLN A 183 1.01 -0.26 15.28
N ALA A 184 0.19 -1.23 15.70
CA ALA A 184 -1.26 -1.13 15.57
C ALA A 184 -1.80 0.04 16.39
N ILE A 185 -1.34 0.20 17.64
CA ILE A 185 -1.68 1.33 18.51
C ILE A 185 -1.28 2.66 17.87
N PHE A 186 -0.03 2.77 17.40
CA PHE A 186 0.46 3.97 16.72
C PHE A 186 -0.42 4.36 15.51
N ASN A 187 -0.80 3.38 14.68
CA ASN A 187 -1.69 3.63 13.54
C ASN A 187 -3.12 4.00 13.96
N MET A 188 -3.63 3.42 15.05
CA MET A 188 -4.93 3.79 15.62
C MET A 188 -4.92 5.23 16.12
N ASP A 189 -3.87 5.65 16.81
CA ASP A 189 -3.74 7.01 17.33
C ASP A 189 -3.66 8.04 16.19
N LEU A 190 -2.88 7.75 15.14
CA LEU A 190 -2.89 8.56 13.91
C LEU A 190 -4.27 8.63 13.23
N SER A 191 -5.06 7.55 13.27
CA SER A 191 -6.39 7.54 12.64
C SER A 191 -7.43 8.38 13.39
N LYS A 192 -7.23 8.66 14.69
CA LYS A 192 -8.17 9.44 15.51
C LYS A 192 -8.15 10.93 15.17
N SER A 193 -7.04 11.44 14.67
CA SER A 193 -6.79 12.87 14.54
C SER A 193 -6.28 13.23 13.16
N SER A 194 -6.96 14.16 12.49
CA SER A 194 -6.48 14.73 11.22
C SER A 194 -5.25 15.66 11.39
N SER A 195 -4.86 15.98 12.63
CA SER A 195 -3.73 16.87 12.94
C SER A 195 -2.51 16.13 13.49
N GLY A 196 -2.50 14.79 13.46
CA GLY A 196 -1.44 13.96 14.02
C GLY A 196 -1.62 13.69 15.52
N LEU A 197 -0.55 13.19 16.15
CA LEU A 197 -0.50 12.76 17.55
C LEU A 197 -0.60 13.95 18.52
N ASN A 198 -1.34 13.79 19.61
CA ASN A 198 -1.37 14.76 20.70
C ASN A 198 -0.12 14.65 21.61
N GLU A 199 0.08 15.62 22.51
CA GLU A 199 1.27 15.68 23.38
C GLU A 199 1.46 14.42 24.24
N LYS A 200 0.37 13.87 24.77
CA LYS A 200 0.40 12.65 25.57
C LYS A 200 0.83 11.45 24.73
N GLU A 201 0.21 11.28 23.55
CA GLU A 201 0.55 10.21 22.60
C GLU A 201 2.02 10.32 22.15
N LEU A 202 2.49 11.53 21.85
CA LEU A 202 3.89 11.79 21.51
C LEU A 202 4.85 11.34 22.61
N HIS A 203 4.55 11.66 23.87
CA HIS A 203 5.34 11.24 25.02
C HIS A 203 5.35 9.72 25.17
N GLU A 204 4.18 9.08 25.12
CA GLU A 204 4.05 7.61 25.22
C GLU A 204 4.83 6.88 24.11
N HIS A 205 4.73 7.35 22.86
CA HIS A 205 5.49 6.79 21.74
C HIS A 205 7.00 7.01 21.88
N ALA A 206 7.43 8.15 22.43
CA ALA A 206 8.85 8.40 22.71
C ALA A 206 9.42 7.43 23.77
N GLU A 207 8.66 7.12 24.83
CA GLU A 207 9.04 6.11 25.81
C GLU A 207 9.08 4.69 25.21
N ASN A 208 8.09 4.36 24.36
CA ASN A 208 8.07 3.09 23.64
C ASN A 208 9.34 2.89 22.78
N ILE A 209 9.85 3.94 22.12
CA ILE A 209 11.10 3.88 21.35
C ILE A 209 12.29 3.47 22.23
N LYS A 210 12.37 3.94 23.48
CA LYS A 210 13.46 3.54 24.40
C LYS A 210 13.39 2.04 24.69
N THR A 211 12.19 1.51 24.95
CA THR A 211 11.96 0.09 25.18
C THR A 211 12.30 -0.73 23.93
N ILE A 212 11.89 -0.28 22.75
CA ILE A 212 12.22 -0.91 21.47
C ILE A 212 13.73 -1.01 21.28
N ARG A 213 14.47 0.09 21.45
CA ARG A 213 15.93 0.10 21.30
C ARG A 213 16.63 -0.82 22.30
N LYS A 214 16.11 -0.95 23.53
CA LYS A 214 16.63 -1.92 24.50
C LYS A 214 16.47 -3.35 23.99
N THR A 215 15.30 -3.71 23.49
CA THR A 215 15.01 -5.04 22.96
C THR A 215 15.77 -5.34 21.66
N GLN A 216 16.02 -4.35 20.80
CA GLN A 216 16.86 -4.50 19.58
C GLN A 216 18.30 -4.95 19.89
N LYS A 217 18.82 -4.68 21.10
CA LYS A 217 20.15 -5.17 21.54
C LYS A 217 20.18 -6.67 21.76
N GLU A 218 19.03 -7.30 22.00
CA GLU A 218 18.92 -8.71 22.36
C GLU A 218 18.25 -9.54 21.27
N ILE A 219 17.30 -8.95 20.53
CA ILE A 219 16.49 -9.61 19.52
C ILE A 219 16.90 -9.12 18.14
N HIS A 220 17.55 -10.01 17.37
CA HIS A 220 18.07 -9.71 16.04
C HIS A 220 17.28 -10.39 14.92
N THR A 221 16.06 -10.85 15.20
CA THR A 221 15.22 -11.44 14.16
C THR A 221 14.79 -10.38 13.15
N TYR A 222 14.63 -10.81 11.91
CA TYR A 222 14.26 -9.95 10.79
C TYR A 222 12.96 -9.19 11.06
N ARG A 223 11.91 -9.93 11.43
CA ARG A 223 10.57 -9.39 11.61
C ARG A 223 10.53 -8.36 12.73
N TYR A 224 11.15 -8.65 13.88
CA TYR A 224 11.24 -7.71 14.99
C TYR A 224 11.89 -6.40 14.55
N ASN A 225 13.08 -6.49 13.94
CA ASN A 225 13.85 -5.30 13.56
C ASN A 225 13.19 -4.51 12.43
N LEU A 226 12.50 -5.18 11.49
CA LEU A 226 11.74 -4.47 10.47
C LEU A 226 10.67 -3.59 11.10
N TYR A 227 9.84 -4.16 11.99
CA TYR A 227 8.80 -3.39 12.65
C TYR A 227 9.36 -2.34 13.62
N ALA A 228 10.45 -2.65 14.32
CA ALA A 228 11.13 -1.72 15.22
C ALA A 228 11.70 -0.49 14.49
N TYR A 229 12.36 -0.70 13.35
CA TYR A 229 12.86 0.41 12.52
C TYR A 229 11.71 1.19 11.89
N LEU A 230 10.71 0.52 11.32
CA LEU A 230 9.55 1.20 10.73
C LEU A 230 8.77 2.02 11.75
N TYR A 231 8.62 1.53 12.99
CA TYR A 231 7.97 2.28 14.07
C TYR A 231 8.72 3.59 14.36
N GLN A 232 10.04 3.51 14.56
CA GLN A 232 10.88 4.67 14.84
C GLN A 232 10.93 5.66 13.65
N ILE A 233 11.04 5.16 12.42
CA ILE A 233 11.03 5.98 11.20
C ILE A 233 9.69 6.70 11.06
N ASN A 234 8.56 6.01 11.27
CA ASN A 234 7.24 6.65 11.23
C ASN A 234 7.10 7.72 12.32
N PHE A 235 7.57 7.45 13.54
CA PHE A 235 7.56 8.45 14.60
C PHE A 235 8.38 9.71 14.23
N PHE A 236 9.56 9.54 13.62
CA PHE A 236 10.33 10.68 13.12
C PHE A 236 9.68 11.41 11.94
N LEU A 237 8.94 10.68 11.09
CA LEU A 237 8.17 11.29 10.02
C LEU A 237 7.05 12.19 10.59
N GLU A 238 6.29 11.69 11.56
CA GLU A 238 5.21 12.42 12.22
C GLU A 238 5.72 13.61 13.04
N THR A 239 6.87 13.46 13.70
CA THR A 239 7.51 14.53 14.50
C THR A 239 8.41 15.45 13.67
N ARG A 240 8.42 15.30 12.34
CA ARG A 240 9.18 16.12 11.38
C ARG A 240 10.70 16.13 11.61
N LYS A 241 11.23 15.08 12.23
CA LYS A 241 12.65 14.86 12.49
C LYS A 241 13.31 14.14 11.30
N TYR A 242 13.30 14.80 10.15
CA TYR A 242 13.66 14.20 8.87
C TYR A 242 15.15 13.82 8.78
N THR A 243 16.04 14.58 9.41
CA THR A 243 17.48 14.27 9.48
C THR A 243 17.77 13.00 10.26
N GLU A 244 17.10 12.82 11.40
CA GLU A 244 17.18 11.63 12.23
C GLU A 244 16.54 10.43 11.54
N LEU A 245 15.45 10.65 10.79
CA LEU A 245 14.82 9.64 9.96
C LEU A 245 15.79 9.08 8.92
N ILE A 246 16.47 9.94 8.16
CA ILE A 246 17.44 9.53 7.14
C ILE A 246 18.58 8.74 7.77
N THR A 247 19.14 9.22 8.88
CA THR A 247 20.21 8.54 9.60
C THR A 247 19.78 7.14 10.06
N LEU A 248 18.56 7.03 10.60
CA LEU A 248 18.00 5.76 11.05
C LEU A 248 17.68 4.81 9.88
N ALA A 249 17.25 5.35 8.73
CA ALA A 249 17.02 4.56 7.53
C ALA A 249 18.32 3.92 7.03
N ASP A 250 19.43 4.67 7.02
CA ASP A 250 20.76 4.14 6.66
C ASP A 250 21.23 3.08 7.66
N GLU A 251 21.02 3.30 8.96
CA GLU A 251 21.31 2.29 10.00
C GLU A 251 20.52 0.99 9.75
N ALA A 252 19.22 1.11 9.47
CA ALA A 252 18.34 -0.03 9.20
C ALA A 252 18.77 -0.81 7.95
N LEU A 253 19.08 -0.11 6.85
CA LEU A 253 19.58 -0.73 5.62
C LEU A 253 20.92 -1.45 5.86
N HIS A 254 21.82 -0.85 6.64
CA HIS A 254 23.07 -1.49 7.03
C HIS A 254 22.83 -2.77 7.86
N PHE A 255 21.90 -2.72 8.82
CA PHE A 255 21.52 -3.89 9.62
C PHE A 255 21.05 -5.06 8.75
N PHE A 256 20.11 -4.82 7.82
CA PHE A 256 19.58 -5.89 6.96
C PHE A 256 20.63 -6.43 5.99
N LYS A 257 21.46 -5.56 5.41
CA LYS A 257 22.58 -5.97 4.55
C LYS A 257 23.55 -6.88 5.31
N LYS A 258 23.90 -6.54 6.55
CA LYS A 258 24.82 -7.32 7.40
C LYS A 258 24.26 -8.70 7.76
N GLN A 259 22.95 -8.82 7.96
CA GLN A 259 22.30 -10.13 8.25
C GLN A 259 22.27 -11.07 7.04
N GLY A 260 22.65 -10.60 5.84
CA GLY A 260 22.55 -11.39 4.60
C GLY A 260 21.11 -11.64 4.16
N ILE A 261 20.15 -10.89 4.71
CA ILE A 261 18.74 -10.98 4.38
C ILE A 261 18.47 -9.94 3.30
N ASN A 262 18.50 -10.37 2.04
CA ASN A 262 18.13 -9.51 0.93
C ASN A 262 16.60 -9.39 0.87
N SER A 263 16.04 -8.50 1.69
CA SER A 263 14.60 -8.20 1.65
C SER A 263 14.36 -6.93 0.89
N MET A 264 14.03 -7.11 -0.38
CA MET A 264 13.58 -6.07 -1.28
C MET A 264 12.39 -5.29 -0.69
N ASP A 265 11.48 -5.97 0.01
CA ASP A 265 10.32 -5.33 0.64
C ASP A 265 10.72 -4.40 1.79
N ALA A 266 11.65 -4.84 2.66
CA ALA A 266 12.16 -3.98 3.74
C ALA A 266 12.89 -2.75 3.16
N GLU A 267 13.72 -2.97 2.15
CA GLU A 267 14.44 -1.90 1.48
C GLU A 267 13.46 -0.88 0.87
N LEU A 268 12.44 -1.32 0.16
CA LEU A 268 11.38 -0.46 -0.39
C LEU A 268 10.68 0.33 0.71
N MET A 269 10.23 -0.33 1.79
CA MET A 269 9.48 0.33 2.88
C MET A 269 10.32 1.40 3.58
N ILE A 270 11.61 1.16 3.78
CA ILE A 270 12.53 2.10 4.44
C ILE A 270 12.87 3.25 3.49
N LYS A 271 13.26 2.95 2.25
CA LYS A 271 13.69 3.96 1.28
C LYS A 271 12.58 4.91 0.86
N ILE A 272 11.32 4.46 0.75
CA ILE A 272 10.18 5.35 0.47
C ILE A 272 10.11 6.48 1.51
N ARG A 273 10.29 6.14 2.80
CA ARG A 273 10.25 7.11 3.90
C ARG A 273 11.48 8.02 3.92
N ALA A 274 12.65 7.48 3.58
CA ALA A 274 13.85 8.31 3.39
C ALA A 274 13.70 9.29 2.22
N GLY A 275 13.14 8.85 1.09
CA GLY A 275 12.82 9.70 -0.06
C GLY A 275 11.85 10.83 0.30
N LEU A 276 10.82 10.52 1.10
CA LEU A 276 9.92 11.53 1.67
C LEU A 276 10.68 12.51 2.56
N ALA A 277 11.53 12.04 3.47
CA ALA A 277 12.32 12.91 4.34
C ALA A 277 13.23 13.87 3.54
N TYR A 278 13.93 13.38 2.51
CA TYR A 278 14.68 14.24 1.60
C TYR A 278 13.78 15.28 0.92
N PHE A 279 12.59 14.86 0.47
CA PHE A 279 11.65 15.76 -0.17
C PHE A 279 11.18 16.85 0.80
N MET A 280 10.85 16.50 2.05
CA MET A 280 10.42 17.47 3.07
C MET A 280 11.54 18.45 3.45
N LEU A 281 12.79 18.00 3.43
CA LEU A 281 13.98 18.84 3.61
C LEU A 281 14.33 19.70 2.37
N LYS A 282 13.53 19.61 1.30
CA LYS A 282 13.79 20.26 0.01
C LYS A 282 15.12 19.86 -0.65
N ASP A 283 15.69 18.73 -0.24
CA ASP A 283 16.78 18.07 -0.98
C ASP A 283 16.17 17.28 -2.16
N TYR A 284 15.68 18.05 -3.15
CA TYR A 284 14.96 17.51 -4.30
C TYR A 284 15.83 16.55 -5.12
N LYS A 285 17.14 16.78 -5.17
CA LYS A 285 18.08 15.91 -5.89
C LYS A 285 18.18 14.53 -5.25
N SER A 286 18.36 14.47 -3.93
CA SER A 286 18.40 13.18 -3.22
C SER A 286 17.06 12.48 -3.24
N ALA A 287 15.95 13.22 -3.09
CA ALA A 287 14.60 12.68 -3.18
C ALA A 287 14.29 12.08 -4.56
N GLU A 288 14.57 12.82 -5.63
CA GLU A 288 14.38 12.36 -7.02
C GLU A 288 15.20 11.10 -7.30
N ASN A 289 16.50 11.10 -6.97
CA ASN A 289 17.36 9.93 -7.15
C ASN A 289 16.84 8.71 -6.37
N ASN A 290 16.34 8.92 -5.16
CA ASN A 290 15.77 7.87 -4.33
C ASN A 290 14.50 7.27 -4.98
N PHE A 291 13.54 8.11 -5.37
CA PHE A 291 12.28 7.66 -5.98
C PHE A 291 12.49 7.01 -7.35
N ILE A 292 13.40 7.52 -8.18
CA ILE A 292 13.77 6.89 -9.46
C ILE A 292 14.36 5.49 -9.22
N THR A 293 15.25 5.36 -8.23
CA THR A 293 15.85 4.06 -7.89
C THR A 293 14.79 3.08 -7.39
N LEU A 294 13.88 3.53 -6.51
CA LEU A 294 12.75 2.76 -6.03
C LEU A 294 11.84 2.26 -7.16
N ASN A 295 11.53 3.11 -8.14
CA ASN A 295 10.72 2.73 -9.30
C ASN A 295 11.39 1.65 -10.16
N LYS A 296 12.73 1.70 -10.31
CA LYS A 296 13.50 0.70 -11.07
C LYS A 296 13.52 -0.67 -10.40
N ILE A 297 13.58 -0.71 -9.07
CA ILE A 297 13.57 -1.99 -8.35
C ILE A 297 12.15 -2.50 -8.12
N SER A 298 11.19 -1.63 -7.79
CA SER A 298 9.83 -2.07 -7.47
C SER A 298 9.18 -2.83 -8.63
N ARG A 299 8.43 -3.90 -8.29
CA ARG A 299 7.69 -4.66 -9.30
C ARG A 299 6.65 -3.74 -9.96
N PRO A 300 6.63 -3.62 -11.30
CA PRO A 300 5.68 -2.76 -12.00
C PRO A 300 4.23 -3.03 -11.60
N TYR A 301 3.42 -1.97 -11.57
CA TYR A 301 1.97 -2.00 -11.34
C TYR A 301 1.55 -2.44 -9.92
N THR A 302 2.51 -2.61 -9.00
CA THR A 302 2.22 -2.82 -7.58
C THR A 302 1.87 -1.51 -6.88
N THR A 303 1.31 -1.60 -5.66
CA THR A 303 1.02 -0.42 -4.84
C THR A 303 2.28 0.44 -4.62
N ASN A 304 3.42 -0.18 -4.29
CA ASN A 304 4.67 0.55 -4.05
C ASN A 304 5.15 1.32 -5.30
N TRP A 305 4.99 0.73 -6.48
CA TRP A 305 5.33 1.37 -7.76
C TRP A 305 4.46 2.62 -7.99
N HIS A 306 3.13 2.49 -7.83
CA HIS A 306 2.20 3.61 -7.96
C HIS A 306 2.46 4.70 -6.91
N SER A 307 2.70 4.33 -5.65
CA SER A 307 3.00 5.28 -4.56
C SER A 307 4.29 6.05 -4.84
N THR A 308 5.34 5.38 -5.34
CA THR A 308 6.61 6.04 -5.65
C THR A 308 6.46 7.02 -6.80
N TYR A 309 5.71 6.68 -7.86
CA TYR A 309 5.35 7.64 -8.91
C TYR A 309 4.46 8.78 -8.41
N ASN A 310 3.58 8.54 -7.43
CA ASN A 310 2.80 9.61 -6.80
C ASN A 310 3.73 10.63 -6.12
N TYR A 311 4.74 10.18 -5.37
CA TYR A 311 5.69 11.09 -4.74
C TYR A 311 6.61 11.79 -5.73
N LEU A 312 7.11 11.07 -6.74
CA LEU A 312 7.94 11.67 -7.79
C LEU A 312 7.18 12.73 -8.60
N SER A 313 5.90 12.48 -8.91
CA SER A 313 5.06 13.50 -9.57
C SER A 313 4.83 14.71 -8.68
N SER A 314 4.55 14.53 -7.39
CA SER A 314 4.40 15.66 -6.46
C SER A 314 5.71 16.47 -6.34
N LEU A 315 6.87 15.81 -6.35
CA LEU A 315 8.18 16.47 -6.39
C LEU A 315 8.32 17.34 -7.64
N TYR A 316 8.08 16.78 -8.82
CA TYR A 316 8.20 17.53 -10.07
C TYR A 316 7.25 18.73 -10.14
N ILE A 317 6.00 18.57 -9.69
CA ILE A 317 5.05 19.69 -9.59
C ILE A 317 5.56 20.79 -8.67
N ASN A 318 6.09 20.43 -7.49
CA ASN A 318 6.66 21.38 -6.52
C ASN A 318 7.91 22.11 -7.05
N THR A 319 8.60 21.52 -8.03
CA THR A 319 9.76 22.12 -8.72
C THR A 319 9.41 22.70 -10.09
N GLU A 320 8.12 22.85 -10.40
CA GLU A 320 7.60 23.40 -11.67
C GLU A 320 8.05 22.63 -12.94
N ARG A 321 8.46 21.37 -12.77
CA ARG A 321 8.84 20.43 -13.84
C ARG A 321 7.62 19.73 -14.43
N TYR A 322 6.75 20.50 -15.06
CA TYR A 322 5.44 20.01 -15.50
C TYR A 322 5.52 18.96 -16.62
N HIS A 323 6.50 19.06 -17.51
CA HIS A 323 6.72 18.06 -18.57
C HIS A 323 7.11 16.69 -18.01
N ASP A 324 8.05 16.64 -17.06
CA ASP A 324 8.44 15.38 -16.42
C ASP A 324 7.25 14.73 -15.67
N THR A 325 6.35 15.55 -15.15
CA THR A 325 5.16 15.02 -14.50
C THR A 325 4.13 14.47 -15.50
N TYR A 326 4.02 15.07 -16.69
CA TYR A 326 3.19 14.52 -17.77
C TYR A 326 3.65 13.10 -18.14
N ASP A 327 4.97 12.89 -18.25
CA ASP A 327 5.56 11.58 -18.55
C ASP A 327 5.16 10.55 -17.48
N ILE A 328 5.19 10.92 -16.20
CA ILE A 328 4.73 10.05 -15.10
C ILE A 328 3.25 9.67 -15.25
N LEU A 329 2.38 10.65 -15.51
CA LEU A 329 0.95 10.40 -15.68
C LEU A 329 0.69 9.48 -16.87
N SER A 330 1.42 9.68 -17.98
CA SER A 330 1.37 8.79 -19.13
C SER A 330 1.73 7.36 -18.76
N ILE A 331 2.87 7.16 -18.09
CA ILE A 331 3.34 5.84 -17.65
C ILE A 331 2.28 5.15 -16.78
N VAL A 332 1.71 5.88 -15.82
CA VAL A 332 0.75 5.32 -14.86
C VAL A 332 -0.62 5.04 -15.50
N PHE A 333 -1.20 5.98 -16.25
CA PHE A 333 -2.52 5.77 -16.85
C PHE A 333 -2.52 4.71 -17.96
N ASN A 334 -1.41 4.54 -18.66
CA ASN A 334 -1.25 3.49 -19.68
C ASN A 334 -0.82 2.14 -19.10
N SER A 335 -0.70 2.03 -17.77
CA SER A 335 -0.34 0.78 -17.12
C SER A 335 -1.50 -0.23 -17.12
N PRO A 336 -1.22 -1.55 -17.23
CA PRO A 336 -2.25 -2.58 -17.20
C PRO A 336 -3.05 -2.56 -15.90
N ASN A 337 -4.38 -2.60 -16.00
CA ASN A 337 -5.30 -2.65 -14.86
C ASN A 337 -5.16 -1.47 -13.87
N PHE A 338 -4.72 -0.28 -14.30
CA PHE A 338 -4.65 0.90 -13.43
C PHE A 338 -5.95 1.15 -12.64
N GLU A 339 -7.11 1.01 -13.28
CA GLU A 339 -8.42 1.19 -12.61
C GLU A 339 -8.70 0.15 -11.51
N LYS A 340 -7.93 -0.94 -11.44
CA LYS A 340 -7.96 -1.96 -10.36
C LYS A 340 -6.83 -1.79 -9.34
N ALA A 341 -5.98 -0.77 -9.49
CA ALA A 341 -4.96 -0.45 -8.51
C ALA A 341 -5.60 0.05 -7.20
N HIS A 342 -4.76 0.37 -6.21
CA HIS A 342 -5.25 0.81 -4.90
C HIS A 342 -6.17 2.05 -5.04
N PRO A 343 -7.41 2.04 -4.50
CA PRO A 343 -8.40 3.09 -4.78
C PRO A 343 -7.93 4.52 -4.45
N ILE A 344 -7.17 4.68 -3.35
CA ILE A 344 -6.59 5.98 -2.97
C ILE A 344 -5.63 6.49 -4.05
N LEU A 345 -4.75 5.62 -4.56
CA LEU A 345 -3.76 6.03 -5.57
C LEU A 345 -4.45 6.35 -6.89
N VAL A 346 -5.44 5.55 -7.29
CA VAL A 346 -6.26 5.84 -8.49
C VAL A 346 -6.90 7.22 -8.37
N GLN A 347 -7.46 7.56 -7.21
CA GLN A 347 -8.05 8.87 -6.98
C GLN A 347 -7.01 9.99 -7.05
N LEU A 348 -5.86 9.85 -6.39
CA LEU A 348 -4.78 10.85 -6.40
C LEU A 348 -4.30 11.15 -7.83
N PHE A 349 -4.10 10.10 -8.64
CA PHE A 349 -3.72 10.27 -10.04
C PHE A 349 -4.82 10.90 -10.90
N LYS A 350 -6.11 10.58 -10.68
CA LYS A 350 -7.24 11.23 -11.37
C LYS A 350 -7.36 12.72 -11.01
N ILE A 351 -7.05 13.09 -9.77
CA ILE A 351 -7.01 14.50 -9.36
C ILE A 351 -5.86 15.20 -10.07
N LYS A 352 -4.68 14.59 -10.07
CA LYS A 352 -3.54 15.08 -10.87
C LYS A 352 -3.96 15.21 -12.35
N GLU A 353 -4.62 14.24 -12.97
CA GLU A 353 -5.15 14.35 -14.36
C GLU A 353 -5.88 15.68 -14.61
N ALA A 354 -6.70 16.13 -13.66
CA ALA A 354 -7.44 17.40 -13.75
C ALA A 354 -6.54 18.65 -13.62
N TYR A 355 -5.58 18.67 -12.70
CA TYR A 355 -4.59 19.76 -12.60
C TYR A 355 -3.72 19.84 -13.86
N PHE A 356 -3.41 18.69 -14.45
CA PHE A 356 -2.61 18.60 -15.66
C PHE A 356 -3.35 19.08 -16.88
N HIS A 357 -4.64 18.75 -16.98
CA HIS A 357 -5.51 19.32 -17.99
C HIS A 357 -5.50 20.85 -17.95
N PHE A 358 -5.64 21.43 -16.75
CA PHE A 358 -5.54 22.88 -16.55
C PHE A 358 -4.20 23.44 -17.05
N LEU A 359 -3.07 22.80 -16.70
CA LEU A 359 -1.73 23.22 -17.14
C LEU A 359 -1.51 23.08 -18.66
N ILE A 360 -2.07 22.05 -19.30
CA ILE A 360 -2.01 21.85 -20.76
C ILE A 360 -2.79 22.96 -21.47
N GLU A 361 -4.03 23.25 -21.05
CA GLU A 361 -4.83 24.34 -21.63
C GLU A 361 -4.19 25.72 -21.40
N LEU A 362 -3.47 25.88 -20.29
CA LEU A 362 -2.67 27.09 -20.03
C LEU A 362 -1.39 27.15 -20.86
N GLY A 363 -0.99 26.09 -21.56
CA GLY A 363 0.23 26.03 -22.37
C GLY A 363 1.52 25.82 -21.56
N LYS A 364 1.41 25.43 -20.29
CA LYS A 364 2.55 25.08 -19.43
C LYS A 364 3.10 23.69 -19.71
N ILE A 365 2.28 22.84 -20.34
CA ILE A 365 2.65 21.51 -20.80
C ILE A 365 2.29 21.44 -22.28
N ASP A 366 3.27 21.05 -23.07
CA ASP A 366 3.09 20.63 -24.46
C ASP A 366 3.21 19.10 -24.54
N PRO A 367 2.09 18.36 -24.65
CA PRO A 367 2.09 16.91 -24.77
C PRO A 367 2.92 16.36 -25.93
N SER A 368 3.11 17.15 -27.00
CA SER A 368 3.86 16.69 -28.19
C SER A 368 5.36 16.50 -27.92
N LYS A 369 5.88 17.10 -26.84
CA LYS A 369 7.28 16.95 -26.41
C LYS A 369 7.54 15.68 -25.61
N SER A 370 6.49 14.98 -25.16
CA SER A 370 6.63 13.73 -24.42
C SER A 370 7.03 12.60 -25.35
N LYS A 371 7.91 11.73 -24.86
CA LYS A 371 8.25 10.46 -25.55
C LYS A 371 7.34 9.31 -25.13
N GLU A 372 6.51 9.53 -24.12
CA GLU A 372 5.60 8.53 -23.58
C GLU A 372 4.32 8.45 -24.41
N LYS A 373 3.52 7.40 -24.18
CA LYS A 373 2.23 7.25 -24.88
C LYS A 373 1.31 8.43 -24.58
N PRO A 374 0.57 8.97 -25.56
CA PRO A 374 -0.32 10.09 -25.29
C PRO A 374 -1.39 9.70 -24.27
N LEU A 375 -1.72 10.62 -23.36
CA LEU A 375 -2.88 10.46 -22.49
C LEU A 375 -4.18 10.48 -23.29
N ARG A 376 -5.18 9.76 -22.79
CA ARG A 376 -6.55 9.86 -23.31
C ARG A 376 -7.06 11.30 -23.19
N LYS A 377 -8.00 11.68 -24.06
CA LYS A 377 -8.68 12.98 -23.93
C LYS A 377 -9.39 13.06 -22.57
N PHE A 378 -9.07 14.11 -21.80
CA PHE A 378 -9.73 14.40 -20.53
C PHE A 378 -11.22 14.70 -20.76
N ARG A 379 -12.07 14.23 -19.84
CA ARG A 379 -13.52 14.39 -19.93
C ARG A 379 -14.02 15.17 -18.71
N LEU A 380 -14.09 16.50 -18.83
CA LEU A 380 -14.51 17.40 -17.75
C LEU A 380 -15.84 16.99 -17.11
N GLY A 381 -16.88 16.73 -17.92
CA GLY A 381 -18.19 16.33 -17.39
C GLY A 381 -18.16 15.03 -16.57
N ARG A 382 -17.28 14.07 -16.93
CA ARG A 382 -17.09 12.85 -16.13
C ARG A 382 -16.44 13.18 -14.79
N PHE A 383 -15.38 13.99 -14.79
CA PHE A 383 -14.68 14.39 -13.56
C PHE A 383 -15.56 15.21 -12.61
N LEU A 384 -16.41 16.11 -13.12
CA LEU A 384 -17.34 16.90 -12.30
C LEU A 384 -18.43 16.04 -11.63
N ASN A 385 -18.85 14.96 -12.29
CA ASN A 385 -19.90 14.04 -11.83
C ASN A 385 -19.36 12.86 -11.00
N GLU A 386 -18.05 12.59 -11.06
CA GLU A 386 -17.43 11.53 -10.25
C GLU A 386 -17.42 11.96 -8.78
N THR A 387 -18.20 11.24 -7.95
CA THR A 387 -18.18 11.43 -6.50
C THR A 387 -16.87 10.88 -5.93
N PRO A 388 -16.14 11.64 -5.08
CA PRO A 388 -14.94 11.14 -4.41
C PRO A 388 -15.23 9.83 -3.67
N ILE A 389 -14.43 8.78 -3.93
CA ILE A 389 -14.61 7.44 -3.34
C ILE A 389 -14.53 7.50 -1.80
N PHE A 390 -13.74 8.42 -1.27
CA PHE A 390 -13.56 8.63 0.16
C PHE A 390 -14.32 9.88 0.64
N SER A 391 -15.66 9.85 0.59
CA SER A 391 -16.53 10.91 1.12
C SER A 391 -16.39 11.16 2.64
N LYS A 392 -15.65 10.28 3.35
CA LYS A 392 -15.29 10.44 4.76
C LYS A 392 -14.09 11.37 4.97
N ASP A 393 -13.22 11.55 3.98
CA ASP A 393 -12.11 12.49 4.05
C ASP A 393 -12.60 13.91 3.76
N LYS A 394 -13.14 14.55 4.80
CA LYS A 394 -13.72 15.89 4.73
C LYS A 394 -12.67 17.00 4.88
N ARG A 395 -11.38 16.70 4.97
CA ARG A 395 -10.32 17.69 5.22
C ARG A 395 -9.03 17.50 4.42
N GLY A 396 -8.84 16.38 3.72
CA GLY A 396 -7.70 16.12 2.86
C GLY A 396 -8.01 16.31 1.38
N VAL A 397 -7.97 15.23 0.63
CA VAL A 397 -7.93 15.20 -0.85
C VAL A 397 -9.18 15.82 -1.50
N ASN A 398 -10.30 15.86 -0.78
CA ASN A 398 -11.53 16.49 -1.26
C ASN A 398 -11.37 18.01 -1.50
N ILE A 399 -10.50 18.70 -0.75
CA ILE A 399 -10.20 20.11 -0.96
C ILE A 399 -9.59 20.33 -2.34
N SER A 400 -8.61 19.51 -2.70
CA SER A 400 -7.89 19.59 -3.97
C SER A 400 -8.82 19.37 -5.16
N ILE A 401 -9.81 18.47 -5.01
CA ILE A 401 -10.88 18.25 -5.99
C ILE A 401 -11.73 19.51 -6.17
N LEU A 402 -12.25 20.06 -5.07
CA LEU A 402 -13.13 21.23 -5.14
C LEU A 402 -12.44 22.44 -5.78
N ILE A 403 -11.17 22.65 -5.45
CA ILE A 403 -10.33 23.70 -6.04
C ILE A 403 -10.21 23.51 -7.55
N ILE A 404 -9.79 22.33 -8.01
CA ILE A 404 -9.58 22.12 -9.45
C ILE A 404 -10.88 22.08 -10.25
N GLN A 405 -11.97 21.59 -9.67
CA GLN A 405 -13.30 21.69 -10.28
C GLN A 405 -13.67 23.15 -10.55
N MET A 406 -13.50 24.03 -9.57
CA MET A 406 -13.79 25.45 -9.71
C MET A 406 -12.91 26.11 -10.78
N ILE A 407 -11.60 25.84 -10.76
CA ILE A 407 -10.65 26.38 -11.76
C ILE A 407 -11.04 25.93 -13.17
N LEU A 408 -11.33 24.65 -13.38
CA LEU A 408 -11.72 24.12 -14.69
C LEU A 408 -13.05 24.70 -15.19
N LEU A 409 -14.02 24.92 -14.31
CA LEU A 409 -15.28 25.58 -14.68
C LEU A 409 -15.06 27.02 -15.16
N VAL A 410 -14.16 27.75 -14.49
CA VAL A 410 -13.80 29.13 -14.85
C VAL A 410 -13.06 29.13 -16.19
N GLN A 411 -12.07 28.26 -16.37
CA GLN A 411 -11.32 28.10 -17.61
C GLN A 411 -12.24 27.79 -18.81
N ASN A 412 -13.28 26.98 -18.58
CA ASN A 412 -14.26 26.59 -19.60
C ASN A 412 -15.45 27.57 -19.72
N LYS A 413 -15.43 28.72 -19.02
CA LYS A 413 -16.48 29.75 -19.04
C LYS A 413 -17.89 29.24 -18.70
N LYS A 414 -17.98 28.23 -17.84
CA LYS A 414 -19.24 27.60 -17.42
C LYS A 414 -19.91 28.35 -16.26
N HIS A 415 -20.31 29.60 -16.50
CA HIS A 415 -20.79 30.52 -15.46
C HIS A 415 -21.99 30.02 -14.63
N GLY A 416 -22.92 29.26 -15.22
CA GLY A 416 -24.05 28.69 -14.47
C GLY A 416 -23.62 27.66 -13.42
N GLU A 417 -22.77 26.71 -13.81
CA GLU A 417 -22.25 25.66 -12.91
C GLU A 417 -21.35 26.25 -11.80
N ILE A 418 -20.72 27.40 -12.05
CA ILE A 418 -19.89 28.10 -11.07
C ILE A 418 -20.72 28.57 -9.87
N ILE A 419 -21.91 29.12 -10.09
CA ILE A 419 -22.77 29.65 -9.02
C ILE A 419 -23.14 28.52 -8.04
N ASP A 420 -23.63 27.39 -8.56
CA ASP A 420 -24.00 26.23 -7.73
C ASP A 420 -22.81 25.68 -6.94
N LYS A 421 -21.62 25.66 -7.55
CA LYS A 421 -20.40 25.17 -6.89
C LYS A 421 -19.87 26.13 -5.84
N LEU A 422 -20.07 27.44 -6.00
CA LEU A 422 -19.64 28.44 -5.03
C LEU A 422 -20.37 28.33 -3.70
N ASP A 423 -21.68 28.10 -3.73
CA ASP A 423 -22.45 27.90 -2.51
C ASP A 423 -22.00 26.64 -1.77
N ALA A 424 -21.78 25.55 -2.51
CA ALA A 424 -21.23 24.32 -1.96
C ALA A 424 -19.82 24.51 -1.36
N LEU A 425 -18.95 25.26 -2.04
CA LEU A 425 -17.60 25.61 -1.58
C LEU A 425 -17.62 26.46 -0.31
N ASN A 426 -18.47 27.48 -0.25
CA ASN A 426 -18.62 28.35 0.92
C ASN A 426 -19.15 27.58 2.12
N MET A 427 -20.17 26.74 1.92
CA MET A 427 -20.69 25.84 2.96
C MET A 427 -19.62 24.87 3.45
N TYR A 428 -18.84 24.29 2.54
CA TYR A 428 -17.75 23.37 2.87
C TYR A 428 -16.66 24.07 3.69
N SER A 429 -16.20 25.25 3.25
CA SER A 429 -15.21 26.06 3.96
C SER A 429 -15.68 26.42 5.36
N HIS A 430 -16.95 26.83 5.50
CA HIS A 430 -17.52 27.16 6.81
C HIS A 430 -17.65 25.94 7.72
N ARG A 431 -17.91 24.75 7.18
CA ARG A 431 -18.16 23.53 7.97
C ARG A 431 -16.88 22.78 8.36
N TYR A 432 -15.85 22.81 7.51
CA TYR A 432 -14.71 21.90 7.64
C TYR A 432 -13.34 22.57 7.75
N LEU A 433 -13.20 23.85 7.33
CA LEU A 433 -11.89 24.53 7.24
C LEU A 433 -11.70 25.58 8.35
N ARG A 434 -11.97 25.20 9.60
CA ARG A 434 -11.90 26.11 10.77
C ARG A 434 -10.61 25.98 11.59
N SER A 435 -9.78 24.97 11.32
CA SER A 435 -8.55 24.71 12.06
C SER A 435 -7.33 25.28 11.35
N ASP A 436 -6.27 25.55 12.10
CA ASP A 436 -4.99 26.10 11.59
C ASP A 436 -4.42 25.28 10.41
N ASN A 437 -4.48 23.94 10.50
CA ASN A 437 -4.01 23.04 9.43
C ASN A 437 -4.78 23.16 8.10
N THR A 438 -5.94 23.83 8.11
CA THR A 438 -6.78 24.06 6.92
C THR A 438 -6.84 25.53 6.51
N PHE A 439 -6.07 26.39 7.19
CA PHE A 439 -6.08 27.83 7.01
C PHE A 439 -5.74 28.25 5.58
N ARG A 440 -4.68 27.64 5.00
CA ARG A 440 -4.24 27.91 3.64
C ARG A 440 -5.32 27.55 2.61
N SER A 441 -5.94 26.37 2.76
CA SER A 441 -7.07 25.93 1.92
C SER A 441 -8.26 26.88 2.01
N ASN A 442 -8.59 27.34 3.22
CA ASN A 442 -9.66 28.31 3.45
C ASN A 442 -9.35 29.64 2.74
N CYS A 443 -8.09 30.12 2.83
CA CYS A 443 -7.64 31.30 2.10
C CYS A 443 -7.84 31.11 0.60
N PHE A 444 -7.33 30.03 0.02
CA PHE A 444 -7.41 29.81 -1.43
C PHE A 444 -8.85 29.64 -1.94
N ILE A 445 -9.70 28.90 -1.21
CA ILE A 445 -11.14 28.79 -1.56
C ILE A 445 -11.82 30.16 -1.52
N LYS A 446 -11.52 31.00 -0.52
CA LYS A 446 -12.05 32.38 -0.48
C LYS A 446 -11.54 33.26 -1.61
N MET A 447 -10.35 32.98 -2.15
CA MET A 447 -9.85 33.66 -3.35
C MET A 447 -10.66 33.27 -4.57
N LEU A 448 -10.88 31.97 -4.79
CA LEU A 448 -11.71 31.47 -5.88
C LEU A 448 -13.15 31.98 -5.79
N ALA A 449 -13.69 32.10 -4.57
CA ALA A 449 -15.02 32.64 -4.35
C ALA A 449 -15.20 34.11 -4.79
N LYS A 450 -14.09 34.85 -4.98
CA LYS A 450 -14.11 36.23 -5.48
C LYS A 450 -14.02 36.35 -7.00
N LEU A 451 -13.93 35.24 -7.74
CA LEU A 451 -13.89 35.28 -9.21
C LEU A 451 -15.16 35.89 -9.83
N PRO A 452 -16.39 35.51 -9.44
CA PRO A 452 -17.59 36.13 -10.00
C PRO A 452 -17.76 37.59 -9.56
N ASP A 453 -17.48 37.92 -8.30
CA ASP A 453 -17.52 39.32 -7.80
C ASP A 453 -16.58 40.21 -8.62
N ALA A 454 -15.47 39.64 -9.10
CA ALA A 454 -14.49 40.33 -9.91
C ALA A 454 -14.86 40.39 -11.41
N ASP A 455 -16.03 39.89 -11.82
CA ASP A 455 -16.41 39.63 -13.22
C ASP A 455 -15.30 38.88 -13.99
N TYR A 456 -14.57 38.01 -13.29
CA TYR A 456 -13.41 37.29 -13.82
C TYR A 456 -12.28 38.20 -14.37
N HIS A 457 -12.28 39.49 -14.03
CA HIS A 457 -11.28 40.45 -14.49
C HIS A 457 -9.99 40.34 -13.65
N PRO A 458 -8.80 40.14 -14.26
CA PRO A 458 -7.57 39.80 -13.53
C PRO A 458 -7.18 40.85 -12.48
N ILE A 459 -7.14 42.13 -12.87
CA ILE A 459 -6.76 43.24 -11.97
C ILE A 459 -7.76 43.39 -10.81
N ARG A 460 -9.06 43.21 -11.08
CA ARG A 460 -10.10 43.36 -10.05
C ARG A 460 -10.03 42.19 -9.07
N TRP A 461 -9.84 40.97 -9.58
CA TRP A 461 -9.69 39.78 -8.76
C TRP A 461 -8.46 39.88 -7.87
N GLU A 462 -7.29 40.25 -8.42
CA GLU A 462 -6.05 40.50 -7.67
C GLU A 462 -6.28 41.49 -6.51
N ARG A 463 -6.95 42.62 -6.77
CA ARG A 463 -7.30 43.59 -5.73
C ARG A 463 -8.20 42.98 -4.65
N TYR A 464 -9.18 42.16 -5.01
CA TYR A 464 -10.14 41.57 -4.07
C TYR A 464 -9.52 40.48 -3.20
N VAL A 465 -8.53 39.76 -3.73
CA VAL A 465 -7.89 38.65 -3.06
C VAL A 465 -6.57 39.00 -2.36
N LYS A 466 -6.07 40.24 -2.52
CA LYS A 466 -4.82 40.73 -1.92
C LYS A 466 -4.65 40.34 -0.45
N LYS A 467 -5.69 40.49 0.37
CA LYS A 467 -5.65 40.13 1.80
C LYS A 467 -5.43 38.63 2.04
N TYR A 468 -5.98 37.77 1.18
CA TYR A 468 -5.82 36.32 1.30
C TYR A 468 -4.47 35.87 0.75
N ARG A 469 -3.98 36.54 -0.31
CA ARG A 469 -2.64 36.33 -0.85
C ARG A 469 -1.57 36.63 0.22
N GLN A 470 -1.67 37.78 0.86
CA GLN A 470 -0.77 38.15 1.96
C GLN A 470 -0.80 37.12 3.10
N ARG A 471 -1.99 36.61 3.45
CA ARG A 471 -2.11 35.55 4.48
C ARG A 471 -1.46 34.23 4.10
N LEU A 472 -1.45 33.86 2.82
CA LEU A 472 -0.72 32.68 2.34
C LEU A 472 0.80 32.88 2.50
N GLU A 473 1.30 34.08 2.21
CA GLU A 473 2.73 34.42 2.39
C GLU A 473 3.14 34.45 3.86
N GLU A 474 2.28 34.96 4.74
CA GLU A 474 2.47 34.94 6.20
C GLU A 474 2.42 33.50 6.78
N HIS A 475 1.77 32.57 6.09
CA HIS A 475 1.64 31.16 6.48
C HIS A 475 2.17 30.27 5.35
N PRO A 476 3.49 30.31 5.05
CA PRO A 476 4.05 29.72 3.86
C PRO A 476 3.77 28.22 3.76
N PHE A 477 3.71 27.70 2.53
CA PHE A 477 3.50 26.27 2.31
C PHE A 477 4.56 25.46 3.04
N GLU A 478 4.11 24.69 4.02
CA GLU A 478 4.95 23.73 4.70
C GLU A 478 4.74 22.36 4.05
N LEU A 479 5.74 21.99 3.23
CA LEU A 479 5.83 20.67 2.65
C LEU A 479 5.95 19.63 3.78
N SER A 480 4.87 18.88 3.99
CA SER A 480 4.77 17.84 5.02
C SER A 480 4.08 16.61 4.45
N TYR A 481 4.36 15.44 5.03
CA TYR A 481 3.78 14.17 4.58
C TYR A 481 2.25 14.22 4.43
N HIS A 482 1.55 14.90 5.35
CA HIS A 482 0.09 15.05 5.34
C HIS A 482 -0.44 16.05 4.30
N ASN A 483 0.39 17.00 3.85
CA ASN A 483 -0.03 18.08 2.95
C ASN A 483 0.35 17.87 1.48
N ILE A 484 1.24 16.91 1.17
CA ILE A 484 1.77 16.67 -0.20
C ILE A 484 0.66 16.56 -1.25
N ASP A 485 -0.41 15.83 -0.93
CA ASP A 485 -1.50 15.59 -1.87
C ASP A 485 -2.69 16.57 -1.68
N LEU A 486 -2.64 17.41 -0.64
CA LEU A 486 -3.65 18.43 -0.37
C LEU A 486 -3.41 19.67 -1.26
N GLU A 487 -2.19 20.21 -1.26
CA GLU A 487 -1.78 21.26 -2.19
C GLU A 487 -1.04 20.62 -3.38
N VAL A 488 -1.80 20.03 -4.31
CA VAL A 488 -1.22 19.37 -5.51
C VAL A 488 -0.23 20.30 -6.22
N ILE A 489 -0.64 21.55 -6.42
CA ILE A 489 0.24 22.68 -6.75
C ILE A 489 0.20 23.62 -5.54
N PRO A 490 1.35 24.08 -5.01
CA PRO A 490 1.39 25.07 -3.93
C PRO A 490 0.47 26.26 -4.24
N PHE A 491 -0.34 26.70 -3.29
CA PHE A 491 -1.38 27.71 -3.57
C PHE A 491 -0.83 29.04 -4.06
N GLU A 492 0.41 29.38 -3.70
CA GLU A 492 1.10 30.56 -4.20
C GLU A 492 1.33 30.46 -5.72
N THR A 493 1.82 29.31 -6.19
CA THR A 493 2.04 29.03 -7.61
C THR A 493 0.70 28.89 -8.33
N LEU A 494 -0.28 28.21 -7.72
CA LEU A 494 -1.61 28.04 -8.31
C LEU A 494 -2.36 29.37 -8.48
N TYR A 495 -2.17 30.31 -7.54
CA TYR A 495 -2.68 31.68 -7.66
C TYR A 495 -2.15 32.37 -8.93
N GLU A 496 -0.84 32.31 -9.17
CA GLU A 496 -0.22 32.91 -10.35
C GLU A 496 -0.74 32.26 -11.65
N LEU A 497 -0.91 30.93 -11.65
CA LEU A 497 -1.47 30.21 -12.80
C LEU A 497 -2.93 30.61 -13.08
N VAL A 498 -3.73 30.80 -12.04
CA VAL A 498 -5.12 31.31 -12.19
C VAL A 498 -5.11 32.75 -12.70
N LEU A 499 -4.22 33.61 -12.20
CA LEU A 499 -4.10 34.97 -12.68
C LEU A 499 -3.68 35.04 -14.16
N GLU A 500 -2.76 34.17 -14.58
CA GLU A 500 -2.36 34.00 -15.98
C GLU A 500 -3.53 33.53 -16.86
N MET A 501 -4.32 32.57 -16.37
CA MET A 501 -5.53 32.12 -17.05
C MET A 501 -6.54 33.26 -17.25
N LEU A 502 -6.74 34.14 -16.26
CA LEU A 502 -7.66 35.28 -16.38
C LEU A 502 -7.16 36.40 -17.32
N LYS A 503 -5.86 36.42 -17.63
CA LYS A 503 -5.27 37.38 -18.58
C LYS A 503 -5.40 36.94 -20.04
N LYS A 504 -5.71 35.67 -20.28
CA LYS A 504 -6.02 35.10 -21.61
C LYS A 504 -7.50 35.25 -21.93
#